data_AF-E9SA03-F1
#
_entry.id   AF-E9SA03-F1
#
_cell.length_a   1.000
_cell.length_b   1.000
_cell.length_c   1.000
_cell.angle_alpha   90.00
_cell.angle_beta   90.00
_cell.angle_gamma   90.00
#
_symmetry.space_group_name_H-M   'P 1'
#
loop_
_entity.id
_entity.type
_entity.pdbx_description
1 polymer ?
#
loop_
_entity_poly.entity_id
_entity_poly.type
_entity_poly.pdbx_seq_one_letter_code
_entity_poly.pdbx_strand_id
1 'polypeptide(L)'
;MREEFTYPSNMTYVFLFPTFVVTFVFVIAADKDWYDGFAVFGILLLLCFLILLILSFVPCSFDAQEKEVKFIKAFIKTDVIKYSEIRSMEIKREHYDTRSGTHWLETICFKLDDRELTFSSIMDIDYDKLSADPDELGKQFDNSKFSQLKRYIESKMNIQEEN
;
A
#
# COMPACT_ATOMS: atom_id res chain seq x y z
N MET A 1 -7.56 -17.71 2.47
CA MET A 1 -7.82 -16.82 1.32
C MET A 1 -6.54 -16.05 1.06
N ARG A 2 -5.98 -16.09 -0.16
CA ARG A 2 -4.73 -15.41 -0.48
C ARG A 2 -4.90 -14.52 -1.70
N GLU A 3 -4.48 -13.27 -1.59
CA GLU A 3 -4.60 -12.26 -2.66
C GLU A 3 -3.40 -11.33 -2.66
N GLU A 4 -3.06 -10.79 -3.84
CA GLU A 4 -1.97 -9.84 -4.04
C GLU A 4 -2.53 -8.43 -4.26
N PHE A 5 -1.85 -7.41 -3.75
CA PHE A 5 -2.21 -6.01 -3.92
C PHE A 5 -0.98 -5.10 -3.84
N THR A 6 -1.08 -3.89 -4.38
CA THR A 6 0.02 -2.92 -4.31
C THR A 6 -0.27 -1.90 -3.22
N TYR A 7 0.69 -1.71 -2.32
CA TYR A 7 0.60 -0.67 -1.28
C TYR A 7 1.24 0.62 -1.79
N PRO A 8 0.47 1.71 -1.99
CA PRO A 8 1.06 3.01 -2.22
C PRO A 8 1.69 3.49 -0.91
N SER A 9 2.99 3.29 -0.78
CA SER A 9 3.73 3.67 0.42
C SER A 9 3.96 5.18 0.47
N ASN A 10 3.48 5.83 1.53
CA ASN A 10 3.79 7.24 1.80
C ASN A 10 5.26 7.46 2.25
N MET A 11 6.09 6.40 2.32
CA MET A 11 7.52 6.52 2.66
C MET A 11 8.38 7.16 1.57
N THR A 12 7.83 7.43 0.37
CA THR A 12 8.57 8.11 -0.71
C THR A 12 9.16 9.45 -0.25
N TYR A 13 8.47 10.17 0.64
CA TYR A 13 8.94 11.43 1.22
C TYR A 13 10.12 11.27 2.18
N VAL A 14 10.22 10.16 2.90
CA VAL A 14 11.32 9.90 3.86
C VAL A 14 12.67 9.74 3.12
N PHE A 15 12.63 9.32 1.85
CA PHE A 15 13.81 9.11 1.02
C PHE A 15 14.14 10.29 0.07
N LEU A 16 13.24 11.26 -0.09
CA LEU A 16 13.54 12.55 -0.74
C LEU A 16 14.51 13.41 0.11
N PHE A 17 14.47 13.27 1.44
CA PHE A 17 15.31 14.06 2.34
C PHE A 17 16.81 13.70 2.23
N PRO A 18 17.23 12.43 2.28
CA PRO A 18 18.63 12.05 2.05
C PRO A 18 19.17 12.48 0.68
N THR A 19 18.36 12.38 -0.37
CA THR A 19 18.76 12.81 -1.72
C THR A 19 18.97 14.32 -1.79
N PHE A 20 18.14 15.11 -1.10
CA PHE A 20 18.33 16.55 -0.96
C PHE A 20 19.62 16.91 -0.21
N VAL A 21 19.91 16.22 0.89
CA VAL A 21 21.12 16.44 1.69
C VAL A 21 22.38 16.10 0.89
N VAL A 22 22.39 14.97 0.17
CA VAL A 22 23.52 14.56 -0.69
C VAL A 22 23.75 15.57 -1.81
N THR A 23 22.68 16.09 -2.41
CA THR A 23 22.77 17.12 -3.46
C THR A 23 23.31 18.44 -2.91
N PHE A 24 22.85 18.86 -1.73
CA PHE A 24 23.29 20.11 -1.10
C PHE A 24 24.76 20.08 -0.67
N VAL A 25 25.22 18.97 -0.08
CA VAL A 25 26.64 18.77 0.28
C VAL A 25 27.54 18.78 -0.96
N PHE A 26 27.07 18.21 -2.08
CA PHE A 26 27.82 18.18 -3.33
C PHE A 26 27.93 19.59 -3.96
N VAL A 27 26.86 20.39 -3.95
CA VAL A 27 26.88 21.78 -4.45
C VAL A 27 27.88 22.63 -3.67
N ILE A 28 27.98 22.45 -2.35
CA ILE A 28 28.97 23.17 -1.52
C ILE A 28 30.41 22.70 -1.81
N ALA A 29 30.59 21.42 -2.18
CA ALA A 29 31.90 20.83 -2.44
C ALA A 29 32.41 21.06 -3.88
N ALA A 30 31.55 21.44 -4.83
CA ALA A 30 31.84 21.56 -6.26
C ALA A 30 32.70 22.76 -6.67
N ASP A 31 33.22 23.52 -5.70
CA ASP A 31 34.03 24.73 -5.94
C ASP A 31 35.46 24.43 -6.46
N LYS A 32 35.79 23.17 -6.75
CA LYS A 32 37.10 22.74 -7.27
C LYS A 32 36.94 21.72 -8.39
N ASP A 33 37.51 22.05 -9.55
CA ASP A 33 37.54 21.29 -10.80
C ASP A 33 37.51 19.76 -10.63
N TRP A 34 36.43 19.10 -11.06
CA TRP A 34 36.44 17.64 -11.21
C TRP A 34 35.29 17.10 -12.09
N TYR A 35 35.56 16.82 -13.38
CA TYR A 35 34.60 16.16 -14.27
C TYR A 35 34.25 14.72 -13.81
N ASP A 36 35.18 13.98 -13.18
CA ASP A 36 34.90 12.63 -12.64
C ASP A 36 33.92 12.64 -11.45
N GLY A 37 33.89 13.72 -10.66
CA GLY A 37 32.97 13.83 -9.52
C GLY A 37 31.50 13.86 -9.95
N PHE A 38 31.21 14.51 -11.07
CA PHE A 38 29.86 14.58 -11.64
C PHE A 38 29.35 13.23 -12.13
N ALA A 39 30.22 12.39 -12.71
CA ALA A 39 29.83 11.05 -13.17
C ALA A 39 29.46 10.13 -11.99
N VAL A 40 30.26 10.12 -10.93
CA VAL A 40 29.98 9.34 -9.71
C VAL A 40 28.70 9.83 -9.03
N PHE A 41 28.49 11.14 -8.98
CA PHE A 41 27.27 11.73 -8.42
C PHE A 41 26.02 11.36 -9.22
N GLY A 42 26.09 11.42 -10.56
CA GLY A 42 24.99 11.01 -11.44
C GLY A 42 24.58 9.56 -11.25
N ILE A 43 25.56 8.66 -11.09
CA ILE A 43 25.31 7.22 -10.82
C ILE A 43 24.64 7.03 -9.46
N LEU A 44 25.10 7.76 -8.42
CA LEU A 44 24.55 7.65 -7.08
C LEU A 44 23.11 8.18 -7.00
N LEU A 45 22.81 9.30 -7.67
CA LEU A 45 21.45 9.80 -7.82
C LEU A 45 20.53 8.82 -8.54
N LEU A 46 21.02 8.20 -9.63
CA LEU A 46 20.25 7.22 -10.39
C LEU A 46 19.94 5.98 -9.55
N LEU A 47 20.90 5.50 -8.74
CA LEU A 47 20.69 4.41 -7.79
C LEU A 47 19.66 4.78 -6.72
N CYS A 48 19.74 5.98 -6.14
CA CYS A 48 18.74 6.46 -5.18
C CYS A 48 17.34 6.55 -5.82
N PHE A 49 17.24 7.02 -7.06
CA PHE A 49 15.97 7.10 -7.80
C PHE A 49 15.39 5.72 -8.09
N LEU A 50 16.23 4.74 -8.47
CA LEU A 50 15.80 3.35 -8.66
C LEU A 50 15.28 2.72 -7.36
N ILE A 51 15.97 2.94 -6.24
CA ILE A 51 15.53 2.45 -4.93
C ILE A 51 14.20 3.09 -4.54
N LEU A 52 14.04 4.40 -4.77
CA LEU A 52 12.78 5.13 -4.56
C LEU A 52 11.62 4.55 -5.39
N LEU A 53 11.88 4.22 -6.65
CA LEU A 53 10.90 3.59 -7.54
C LEU A 53 10.46 2.22 -7.01
N ILE A 54 11.42 1.36 -6.64
CA ILE A 54 11.14 0.02 -6.10
C ILE A 54 10.33 0.11 -4.79
N LEU A 55 10.65 1.05 -3.92
CA LEU A 55 9.95 1.26 -2.64
C LEU A 55 8.56 1.91 -2.80
N SER A 56 8.29 2.58 -3.92
CA SER A 56 6.97 3.15 -4.20
C SER A 56 5.96 2.10 -4.67
N PHE A 57 6.45 0.99 -5.23
CA PHE A 57 5.63 -0.10 -5.77
C PHE A 57 5.90 -1.43 -5.05
N VAL A 58 5.85 -1.42 -3.71
CA VAL A 58 6.07 -2.64 -2.93
C VAL A 58 4.92 -3.62 -3.16
N PRO A 59 5.17 -4.80 -3.76
CA PRO A 59 4.14 -5.82 -3.88
C PRO A 59 3.79 -6.31 -2.48
N CYS A 60 2.50 -6.26 -2.19
CA CYS A 60 1.94 -6.74 -0.95
C CYS A 60 1.01 -7.91 -1.24
N SER A 61 0.84 -8.78 -0.27
CA SER A 61 -0.17 -9.83 -0.33
C SER A 61 -0.74 -10.03 1.05
N PHE A 62 -1.94 -10.59 1.11
CA PHE A 62 -2.47 -11.10 2.36
C PHE A 62 -2.78 -12.58 2.25
N ASP A 63 -2.55 -13.32 3.32
CA ASP A 63 -2.95 -14.71 3.50
C ASP A 63 -3.80 -14.82 4.77
N ALA A 64 -5.11 -14.93 4.59
CA ALA A 64 -6.09 -15.11 5.65
C ALA A 64 -6.28 -16.61 5.92
N GLN A 65 -5.88 -17.02 7.11
CA GLN A 65 -5.99 -18.38 7.64
C GLN A 65 -7.18 -18.47 8.60
N GLU A 66 -7.34 -19.59 9.31
CA GLU A 66 -8.52 -19.80 10.16
C GLU A 66 -8.60 -18.88 11.38
N LYS A 67 -7.46 -18.45 11.93
CA LYS A 67 -7.40 -17.67 13.18
C LYS A 67 -6.64 -16.35 13.05
N GLU A 68 -5.97 -16.14 11.92
CA GLU A 68 -5.11 -14.97 11.70
C GLU A 68 -5.05 -14.61 10.22
N VAL A 69 -4.76 -13.35 9.94
CA VAL A 69 -4.41 -12.85 8.62
C VAL A 69 -2.97 -12.32 8.64
N LYS A 70 -2.19 -12.71 7.64
CA LYS A 70 -0.81 -12.25 7.44
C LYS A 70 -0.79 -11.27 6.28
N PHE A 71 -0.40 -10.03 6.51
CA PHE A 71 -0.09 -9.05 5.48
C PHE A 71 1.41 -9.08 5.19
N ILE A 72 1.79 -9.61 4.04
CA ILE A 72 3.18 -9.78 3.62
C ILE A 72 3.54 -8.59 2.71
N LYS A 73 4.41 -7.70 3.21
CA LYS A 73 5.01 -6.62 2.42
C LYS A 73 6.40 -7.08 1.95
N ALA A 74 6.61 -7.20 0.64
CA ALA A 74 7.91 -7.63 0.12
C ALA A 74 9.02 -6.70 0.62
N PHE A 75 10.17 -7.27 1.02
CA PHE A 75 11.37 -6.55 1.48
C PHE A 75 11.25 -5.73 2.77
N ILE A 76 10.09 -5.71 3.45
CA ILE A 76 9.90 -4.92 4.69
C ILE A 76 9.63 -5.83 5.88
N LYS A 77 8.36 -6.17 6.12
CA LYS A 77 7.89 -6.89 7.29
C LYS A 77 6.53 -7.52 6.99
N THR A 78 6.31 -8.70 7.53
CA THR A 78 4.99 -9.33 7.57
C THR A 78 4.27 -8.91 8.85
N ASP A 79 3.09 -8.30 8.70
CA ASP A 79 2.20 -7.96 9.81
C ASP A 79 1.21 -9.11 10.00
N VAL A 80 1.26 -9.76 11.16
CA VAL A 80 0.32 -10.84 11.52
C VAL A 80 -0.74 -10.26 12.45
N ILE A 81 -2.01 -10.50 12.13
CA ILE A 81 -3.16 -10.03 12.88
C ILE A 81 -4.01 -11.24 13.28
N LYS A 82 -4.09 -11.55 14.57
CA LYS A 82 -4.99 -12.60 15.05
C LYS A 82 -6.41 -12.06 15.14
N TYR A 83 -7.39 -12.88 14.80
CA TYR A 83 -8.79 -12.44 14.80
C TYR A 83 -9.29 -12.10 16.21
N SER A 84 -8.77 -12.78 17.23
CA SER A 84 -9.06 -12.49 18.64
C SER A 84 -8.59 -11.12 19.11
N GLU A 85 -7.64 -10.50 18.42
CA GLU A 85 -7.08 -9.18 18.76
C GLU A 85 -7.83 -8.04 18.03
N ILE A 86 -8.74 -8.36 17.11
CA ILE A 86 -9.49 -7.40 16.31
C ILE A 86 -10.71 -6.92 17.09
N ARG A 87 -10.74 -5.62 17.44
CA ARG A 87 -11.93 -4.99 18.04
C ARG A 87 -12.94 -4.55 17.00
N SER A 88 -12.45 -4.02 15.87
CA SER A 88 -13.30 -3.60 14.76
C SER A 88 -12.51 -3.47 13.47
N MET A 89 -13.21 -3.60 12.34
CA MET A 89 -12.67 -3.41 11.00
C MET A 89 -13.52 -2.44 10.19
N GLU A 90 -12.86 -1.46 9.59
CA GLU A 90 -13.49 -0.44 8.74
C GLU A 90 -12.84 -0.45 7.36
N ILE A 91 -13.65 -0.30 6.31
CA ILE A 91 -13.18 -0.11 4.95
C ILE A 91 -13.56 1.31 4.53
N LYS A 92 -12.56 2.10 4.16
CA LYS A 92 -12.71 3.44 3.60
C LYS A 92 -12.38 3.40 2.12
N ARG A 93 -13.12 4.18 1.34
CA ARG A 93 -12.94 4.29 -0.11
C ARG A 93 -12.80 5.74 -0.48
N GLU A 94 -11.76 6.05 -1.22
CA GLU A 94 -11.44 7.40 -1.65
C GLU A 94 -11.34 7.44 -3.17
N HIS A 95 -11.92 8.49 -3.75
CA HIS A 95 -11.95 8.72 -5.17
C HIS A 95 -10.84 9.69 -5.57
N TYR A 96 -10.05 9.30 -6.56
CA TYR A 96 -8.95 10.09 -7.09
C TYR A 96 -9.10 10.29 -8.60
N ASP A 97 -9.36 11.54 -8.99
CA ASP A 97 -9.31 11.93 -10.40
C ASP A 97 -7.89 12.36 -10.76
N THR A 98 -7.29 11.63 -11.70
CA THR A 98 -5.98 11.95 -12.24
C THR A 98 -6.10 12.25 -13.74
N ARG A 99 -5.08 12.90 -14.31
CA ARG A 99 -5.03 13.14 -15.76
C ARG A 99 -5.05 11.85 -16.58
N SER A 100 -4.60 10.74 -16.00
CA SER A 100 -4.59 9.39 -16.59
C SER A 100 -5.90 8.62 -16.42
N GLY A 101 -6.85 9.14 -15.63
CA GLY A 101 -8.13 8.48 -15.38
C GLY A 101 -8.56 8.58 -13.92
N THR A 102 -9.74 8.04 -13.67
CA THR A 102 -10.34 7.95 -12.35
C THR A 102 -9.88 6.66 -11.66
N HIS A 103 -9.46 6.76 -10.41
CA HIS A 103 -9.03 5.63 -9.61
C HIS A 103 -9.73 5.65 -8.25
N TRP A 104 -10.04 4.46 -7.75
CA TRP A 104 -10.56 4.28 -6.39
C TRP A 104 -9.47 3.64 -5.52
N LEU A 105 -9.20 4.24 -4.38
CA LEU A 105 -8.33 3.67 -3.35
C LEU A 105 -9.20 3.08 -2.26
N GLU A 106 -9.06 1.78 -2.02
CA GLU A 106 -9.70 1.09 -0.90
C GLU A 106 -8.69 0.91 0.22
N THR A 107 -9.10 1.27 1.44
CA THR A 107 -8.27 1.18 2.63
C THR A 107 -8.99 0.39 3.70
N ILE A 108 -8.41 -0.74 4.11
CA ILE A 108 -8.87 -1.51 5.27
C ILE A 108 -8.10 -1.08 6.51
N CYS A 109 -8.84 -0.75 7.56
CA CYS A 109 -8.32 -0.40 8.87
C CYS A 109 -8.73 -1.46 9.90
N PHE A 110 -7.75 -1.96 10.63
CA PHE A 110 -7.89 -2.85 11.76
C PHE A 110 -7.61 -2.08 13.04
N LYS A 111 -8.63 -1.95 13.90
CA LYS A 111 -8.45 -1.45 15.27
C LYS A 111 -8.20 -2.65 16.18
N LEU A 112 -6.97 -2.77 16.65
CA LEU A 112 -6.54 -3.81 17.58
C LEU A 112 -6.55 -3.28 19.02
N ASP A 113 -6.29 -4.15 19.98
CA ASP A 113 -6.24 -3.76 21.40
C ASP A 113 -5.20 -2.66 21.71
N ASP A 114 -4.04 -2.71 21.05
CA ASP A 114 -2.86 -1.91 21.36
C ASP A 114 -2.48 -0.90 20.26
N ARG A 115 -3.00 -1.09 19.03
CA ARG A 115 -2.60 -0.30 17.86
C ARG A 115 -3.64 -0.33 16.75
N GLU A 116 -3.45 0.55 15.78
CA GLU A 116 -4.22 0.58 14.54
C GLU A 116 -3.30 0.18 13.38
N LEU A 117 -3.79 -0.72 12.52
CA LEU A 117 -3.08 -1.14 11.31
C LEU A 117 -3.93 -0.84 10.08
N THR A 118 -3.30 -0.24 9.08
CA THR A 118 -3.98 0.22 7.87
C THR A 118 -3.29 -0.30 6.63
N PHE A 119 -4.09 -0.81 5.69
CA PHE A 119 -3.60 -1.31 4.40
C PHE A 119 -4.46 -0.73 3.29
N SER A 120 -3.81 -0.20 2.26
CA SER A 120 -4.48 0.43 1.12
C SER A 120 -4.13 -0.28 -0.17
N SER A 121 -5.10 -0.38 -1.08
CA SER A 121 -4.95 -0.92 -2.42
C SER A 121 -5.76 -0.10 -3.40
N ILE A 122 -5.21 0.11 -4.60
CA ILE A 122 -5.99 0.62 -5.72
C ILE A 122 -7.00 -0.46 -6.13
N MET A 123 -8.24 -0.05 -6.37
CA MET A 123 -9.29 -0.91 -6.91
C MET A 123 -9.24 -0.90 -8.44
N ASP A 124 -9.39 -2.09 -9.01
CA ASP A 124 -9.55 -2.26 -10.45
C ASP A 124 -11.05 -2.15 -10.77
N ILE A 125 -11.48 -0.95 -11.17
CA ILE A 125 -12.89 -0.66 -11.50
C ILE A 125 -13.09 -0.80 -13.00
N ASP A 126 -14.06 -1.65 -13.37
CA ASP A 126 -14.52 -1.80 -14.75
C ASP A 126 -15.49 -0.66 -15.07
N TYR A 127 -14.96 0.41 -15.65
CA TYR A 127 -15.72 1.60 -16.04
C TYR A 127 -16.63 1.37 -17.24
N ASP A 128 -16.33 0.37 -18.09
CA ASP A 128 -17.20 0.02 -19.21
C ASP A 128 -18.51 -0.58 -18.67
N LYS A 129 -18.41 -1.50 -17.71
CA LYS A 129 -19.59 -2.01 -17.00
C LYS A 129 -20.32 -0.93 -16.21
N LEU A 130 -19.60 -0.05 -15.54
CA LEU A 130 -20.20 1.06 -14.80
C LEU A 130 -21.00 2.01 -15.71
N SER A 131 -20.51 2.24 -16.93
CA SER A 131 -21.21 3.09 -17.90
C SER A 131 -22.52 2.46 -18.39
N ALA A 132 -22.61 1.13 -18.37
CA ALA A 132 -23.80 0.38 -18.77
C ALA A 132 -24.83 0.26 -17.64
N ASP A 133 -24.38 0.12 -16.38
CA ASP A 133 -25.22 0.02 -15.19
C ASP A 133 -24.58 0.75 -13.99
N PRO A 134 -25.16 1.86 -13.52
CA PRO A 134 -24.67 2.59 -12.34
C PRO A 134 -24.59 1.76 -11.06
N ASP A 135 -25.41 0.70 -10.93
CA ASP A 135 -25.42 -0.17 -9.74
C ASP A 135 -24.21 -1.11 -9.70
N GLU A 136 -23.46 -1.26 -10.80
CA GLU A 136 -22.24 -2.08 -10.84
C GLU A 136 -21.14 -1.54 -9.92
N LEU A 137 -21.10 -0.24 -9.62
CA LEU A 137 -20.10 0.29 -8.69
C LEU A 137 -20.24 -0.33 -7.31
N GLY A 138 -21.48 -0.44 -6.81
CA GLY A 138 -21.79 -1.07 -5.52
C GLY A 138 -21.38 -2.53 -5.52
N LYS A 139 -21.69 -3.28 -6.59
CA LYS A 139 -21.31 -4.69 -6.72
C LYS A 139 -19.78 -4.87 -6.75
N GLN A 140 -19.06 -3.99 -7.43
CA GLN A 140 -17.60 -4.01 -7.47
C GLN A 140 -16.98 -3.65 -6.11
N PHE A 141 -17.59 -2.71 -5.37
CA PHE A 141 -17.20 -2.40 -3.99
C PHE A 141 -17.44 -3.58 -3.04
N ASP A 142 -18.58 -4.25 -3.16
CA ASP A 142 -18.89 -5.42 -2.33
C ASP A 142 -18.03 -6.63 -2.68
N ASN A 143 -17.53 -6.72 -3.91
CA ASN A 143 -16.65 -7.80 -4.36
C ASN A 143 -15.17 -7.43 -4.34
N SER A 144 -14.80 -6.29 -3.77
CA SER A 144 -13.40 -5.90 -3.63
C SER A 144 -12.61 -6.88 -2.76
N LYS A 145 -11.28 -6.89 -2.93
CA LYS A 145 -10.37 -7.77 -2.18
C LYS A 145 -10.50 -7.55 -0.66
N PHE A 146 -10.61 -6.30 -0.20
CA PHE A 146 -10.75 -6.03 1.23
C PHE A 146 -12.16 -6.26 1.75
N SER A 147 -13.22 -6.04 0.94
CA SER A 147 -14.59 -6.44 1.32
C SER A 147 -14.70 -7.94 1.52
N GLN A 148 -14.14 -8.73 0.59
CA GLN A 148 -14.09 -10.18 0.72
C GLN A 148 -13.30 -10.63 1.95
N LEU A 149 -12.13 -10.01 2.21
CA LEU A 149 -11.33 -10.29 3.39
C LEU A 149 -12.09 -9.98 4.68
N LYS A 150 -12.74 -8.81 4.78
CA LYS A 150 -13.52 -8.41 5.95
C LYS A 150 -14.62 -9.43 6.24
N ARG A 151 -15.42 -9.82 5.23
CA ARG A 151 -16.46 -10.85 5.38
C ARG A 151 -15.89 -12.20 5.83
N TYR A 152 -14.74 -12.59 5.27
CA TYR A 152 -14.07 -13.83 5.66
C TYR A 152 -13.71 -13.82 7.16
N ILE A 153 -13.04 -12.75 7.62
CA ILE A 153 -12.62 -12.59 9.02
C ILE A 153 -13.84 -12.53 9.95
N GLU A 154 -14.85 -11.74 9.63
CA GLU A 154 -16.09 -11.64 10.42
C GLU A 154 -16.78 -13.01 10.55
N SER A 155 -16.85 -13.79 9.46
CA SER A 155 -17.40 -15.15 9.53
C SER A 155 -16.63 -16.06 10.50
N LYS A 156 -15.30 -15.89 10.58
CA LYS A 156 -14.44 -16.71 11.44
C LYS A 156 -14.47 -16.25 12.90
N MET A 157 -14.65 -14.96 13.15
CA MET A 157 -14.85 -14.42 14.50
C MET A 157 -16.19 -14.88 15.08
N ASN A 158 -17.28 -14.82 14.31
CA ASN A 158 -18.60 -15.26 14.79
C ASN A 158 -18.61 -16.75 15.16
N ILE A 159 -17.93 -17.60 14.37
CA ILE A 159 -17.80 -19.04 14.68
C ILE A 159 -17.02 -19.29 15.98
N GLN A 160 -16.12 -18.39 16.37
CA GLN A 160 -15.36 -18.51 17.62
C GLN A 160 -16.16 -18.05 18.84
N GLU A 161 -17.12 -17.14 18.69
CA GLU A 161 -18.00 -16.72 19.79
C GLU A 161 -19.05 -17.79 20.13
N GLU A 162 -19.38 -18.67 19.19
CA GLU A 162 -20.37 -19.75 19.37
C GLU A 162 -19.78 -21.06 19.96
N ASN A 163 -18.46 -21.17 20.14
CA ASN A 163 -17.77 -22.36 20.70
C ASN A 163 -17.11 -22.07 22.06
#